data_AF-A0A7C5BAX2-F1
#
_entry.id   AF-A0A7C5BAX2-F1
#
_cell.length_a   1.000
_cell.length_b   1.000
_cell.length_c   1.000
_cell.angle_alpha   90.00
_cell.angle_beta   90.00
_cell.angle_gamma   90.00
#
_symmetry.space_group_name_H-M   'P 1'
#
loop_
_entity.id
_entity.type
_entity.pdbx_description
1 polymer ?
#
loop_
_entity_poly.entity_id
_entity_poly.type
_entity_poly.pdbx_seq_one_letter_code
_entity_poly.pdbx_strand_id
1 'polypeptide(L)'
;MKKGFLIVITGIVMLYLGCERKVIIVPPTTTPSPQVEKAPPSEKAKVPSGEETLQPVKYPGIEGEVWRTPLLKTIYFDFDKYDLRPDARKTLEENAKVLKENPTWKILIEGHCDERGSNEYNLALGERRARAAMEYLIQLGIDPSRLSIVSYGEERPVDPRHCEEAWAKNRRCEFVVVER
;
A
#
# COMPACT_ATOMS: atom_id res chain seq x y z
N MET A 1 -10.01 -48.67 44.36
CA MET A 1 -11.43 -48.75 44.77
C MET A 1 -12.23 -47.84 43.85
N LYS A 2 -13.24 -48.42 43.18
CA LYS A 2 -14.09 -47.80 42.15
C LYS A 2 -15.26 -47.07 42.80
N LYS A 3 -15.73 -45.97 42.17
CA LYS A 3 -17.08 -45.35 42.18
C LYS A 3 -16.88 -43.95 41.52
N GLY A 4 -17.28 -43.62 40.29
CA GLY A 4 -18.41 -44.09 39.50
C GLY A 4 -19.66 -43.29 39.88
N PHE A 5 -19.82 -42.07 39.36
CA PHE A 5 -21.08 -41.35 39.45
C PHE A 5 -21.48 -40.80 38.07
N LEU A 6 -22.59 -41.35 37.60
CA LEU A 6 -23.32 -41.11 36.37
C LEU A 6 -24.35 -40.01 36.66
N ILE A 7 -24.33 -38.89 35.93
CA ILE A 7 -25.41 -37.88 35.99
C ILE A 7 -25.93 -37.62 34.57
N VAL A 8 -27.05 -38.30 34.34
CA VAL A 8 -28.24 -38.05 33.51
C VAL A 8 -28.27 -36.73 32.72
N ILE A 9 -28.38 -36.88 31.39
CA ILE A 9 -28.78 -35.87 30.41
C ILE A 9 -30.31 -35.71 30.47
N THR A 10 -30.81 -34.53 30.84
CA THR A 10 -32.23 -34.16 30.68
C THR A 10 -32.34 -33.04 29.66
N GLY A 11 -32.95 -33.36 28.51
CA GLY A 11 -33.28 -32.42 27.45
C GLY A 11 -34.46 -31.52 27.84
N ILE A 12 -34.35 -30.25 27.47
CA ILE A 12 -35.44 -29.27 27.54
C ILE A 12 -35.79 -28.89 26.10
N VAL A 13 -36.93 -29.39 25.64
CA VAL A 13 -37.64 -28.93 24.45
C VAL A 13 -38.60 -27.83 24.90
N MET A 14 -38.33 -26.59 24.50
CA MET A 14 -39.23 -25.45 24.72
C MET A 14 -39.83 -25.00 23.39
N LEU A 15 -41.05 -25.50 23.13
CA LEU A 15 -41.98 -24.98 22.13
C LEU A 15 -42.66 -23.72 22.71
N TYR A 16 -42.46 -22.57 22.06
CA TYR A 16 -43.32 -21.40 22.27
C TYR A 16 -44.00 -21.01 20.95
N LEU A 17 -45.33 -21.08 21.00
CA LEU A 17 -46.30 -20.58 20.03
C LEU A 17 -46.32 -19.05 20.03
N GLY A 18 -46.67 -18.49 18.87
CA GLY A 18 -46.41 -17.10 18.51
C GLY A 18 -47.39 -16.06 19.05
N CYS A 19 -47.10 -14.80 18.69
CA CYS A 19 -48.09 -13.74 18.64
C CYS A 19 -47.81 -12.81 17.44
N GLU A 20 -48.91 -12.45 16.82
CA GLU A 20 -49.13 -11.96 15.46
C GLU A 20 -48.83 -10.46 15.35
N ARG A 21 -47.95 -10.06 14.42
CA ARG A 21 -47.76 -8.64 14.06
C ARG A 21 -48.19 -8.43 12.62
N LYS A 22 -49.29 -7.70 12.49
CA LYS A 22 -49.97 -7.30 11.26
C LYS A 22 -48.98 -6.59 10.32
N VAL A 23 -48.74 -7.22 9.17
CA VAL A 23 -47.89 -6.72 8.09
C VAL A 23 -48.65 -5.65 7.32
N ILE A 24 -48.08 -4.45 7.22
CA ILE A 24 -48.52 -3.41 6.29
C ILE A 24 -47.80 -3.67 4.97
N ILE A 25 -48.60 -3.92 3.93
CA ILE A 25 -48.17 -4.20 2.56
C ILE A 25 -47.76 -2.88 1.91
N VAL A 26 -46.51 -2.79 1.44
CA VAL A 26 -46.07 -1.81 0.43
C VAL A 26 -45.71 -2.61 -0.83
N PRO A 27 -46.28 -2.28 -2.01
CA PRO A 27 -46.09 -3.06 -3.24
C PRO A 27 -44.67 -2.96 -3.82
N PRO A 28 -44.27 -3.94 -4.67
CA PRO A 28 -42.87 -4.28 -4.91
C PRO A 28 -42.23 -3.44 -6.01
N THR A 29 -40.96 -3.10 -5.86
CA THR A 29 -40.08 -2.81 -7.01
C THR A 29 -38.95 -3.83 -7.01
N THR A 30 -38.85 -4.48 -8.15
CA THR A 30 -38.26 -5.78 -8.40
C THR A 30 -36.74 -5.73 -8.39
N THR A 31 -36.12 -6.57 -7.55
CA THR A 31 -34.81 -7.16 -7.82
C THR A 31 -35.01 -8.37 -8.72
N PRO A 32 -34.19 -8.55 -9.76
CA PRO A 32 -33.81 -9.89 -10.20
C PRO A 32 -32.32 -10.13 -9.91
N SER A 33 -32.07 -11.19 -9.14
CA SER A 33 -30.80 -11.91 -9.10
C SER A 33 -30.94 -13.15 -10.02
N PRO A 34 -29.93 -14.00 -10.17
CA PRO A 34 -28.84 -13.96 -11.14
C PRO A 34 -29.00 -15.01 -12.25
N GLN A 35 -28.59 -14.69 -13.48
CA GLN A 35 -28.42 -15.68 -14.55
C GLN A 35 -26.94 -15.87 -14.90
N VAL A 36 -26.55 -17.14 -14.87
CA VAL A 36 -25.27 -17.68 -15.33
C VAL A 36 -25.23 -17.64 -16.85
N GLU A 37 -24.29 -16.88 -17.42
CA GLU A 37 -23.94 -16.95 -18.84
C GLU A 37 -22.46 -17.33 -19.01
N LYS A 38 -22.22 -18.22 -19.97
CA LYS A 38 -21.03 -19.06 -20.17
C LYS A 38 -19.87 -18.27 -20.81
N ALA A 39 -18.63 -18.59 -20.42
CA ALA A 39 -17.42 -18.37 -21.26
C ALA A 39 -17.47 -19.30 -22.50
N PRO A 40 -16.67 -19.16 -23.60
CA PRO A 40 -15.31 -18.56 -23.77
C PRO A 40 -15.15 -17.81 -25.15
N PRO A 41 -13.96 -17.52 -25.77
CA PRO A 41 -12.58 -17.81 -25.39
C PRO A 41 -11.57 -16.64 -25.41
N SER A 42 -10.55 -16.81 -24.56
CA SER A 42 -9.13 -16.47 -24.77
C SER A 42 -8.79 -15.82 -26.12
N GLU A 43 -8.58 -14.50 -26.10
CA GLU A 43 -7.68 -13.86 -27.05
C GLU A 43 -6.30 -13.70 -26.39
N LYS A 44 -5.33 -14.34 -27.03
CA LYS A 44 -3.96 -14.46 -26.57
C LYS A 44 -3.28 -13.08 -26.58
N ALA A 45 -2.50 -12.86 -25.53
CA ALA A 45 -1.19 -12.20 -25.55
C ALA A 45 -1.05 -10.88 -26.34
N LYS A 46 -0.92 -9.79 -25.58
CA LYS A 46 0.28 -8.97 -25.72
C LYS A 46 0.73 -8.44 -24.37
N VAL A 47 1.70 -9.16 -23.79
CA VAL A 47 2.63 -8.57 -22.82
C VAL A 47 3.30 -7.40 -23.55
N PRO A 48 3.28 -6.15 -23.05
CA PRO A 48 4.25 -5.16 -23.50
C PRO A 48 5.60 -5.61 -22.95
N SER A 49 6.29 -6.35 -23.81
CA SER A 49 7.72 -6.60 -23.74
C SER A 49 8.46 -5.27 -23.82
N GLY A 50 9.27 -4.98 -22.81
CA GLY A 50 10.48 -4.16 -22.95
C GLY A 50 10.27 -2.65 -23.01
N GLU A 51 10.99 -1.96 -22.11
CA GLU A 51 11.35 -0.54 -22.24
C GLU A 51 10.21 0.48 -22.09
N GLU A 52 9.52 0.48 -20.94
CA GLU A 52 8.69 1.63 -20.56
C GLU A 52 9.57 2.71 -19.90
N THR A 53 9.93 3.66 -20.75
CA THR A 53 10.79 4.84 -20.66
C THR A 53 11.01 5.47 -19.27
N LEU A 54 12.29 5.58 -18.91
CA LEU A 54 12.83 6.50 -17.91
C LEU A 54 12.57 7.94 -18.36
N GLN A 55 11.59 8.63 -17.75
CA GLN A 55 11.29 10.02 -18.09
C GLN A 55 12.09 10.98 -17.19
N PRO A 56 12.81 11.97 -17.77
CA PRO A 56 13.50 12.98 -16.99
C PRO A 56 12.48 13.91 -16.31
N VAL A 57 12.60 14.07 -15.00
CA VAL A 57 11.82 15.02 -14.18
C VAL A 57 12.80 16.04 -13.60
N LYS A 58 12.44 17.33 -13.63
CA LYS A 58 13.26 18.40 -13.03
C LYS A 58 12.98 18.48 -11.52
N TYR A 59 14.01 18.31 -10.70
CA TYR A 59 13.90 18.36 -9.23
C TYR A 59 14.55 19.63 -8.66
N PRO A 60 13.85 20.38 -7.80
CA PRO A 60 14.45 21.53 -7.14
C PRO A 60 15.53 21.04 -6.15
N GLY A 61 16.74 21.59 -6.26
CA GLY A 61 17.87 21.26 -5.37
C GLY A 61 18.70 20.04 -5.78
N ILE A 62 18.41 19.40 -6.92
CA ILE A 62 19.21 18.31 -7.47
C ILE A 62 19.73 18.76 -8.83
N GLU A 63 21.04 18.91 -8.94
CA GLU A 63 21.70 19.15 -10.21
C GLU A 63 21.78 17.84 -10.99
N GLY A 64 21.07 17.76 -12.12
CA GLY A 64 21.08 16.57 -12.99
C GLY A 64 19.70 16.20 -13.52
N GLU A 65 19.69 15.15 -14.35
CA GLU A 65 18.46 14.48 -14.77
C GLU A 65 18.06 13.46 -13.70
N VAL A 66 16.76 13.39 -13.41
CA VAL A 66 16.22 12.38 -12.50
C VAL A 66 15.20 11.55 -13.24
N TRP A 67 15.31 10.24 -13.14
CA TRP A 67 14.49 9.30 -13.89
C TRP A 67 13.57 8.52 -12.97
N ARG A 68 12.28 8.53 -13.29
CA ARG A 68 11.30 7.60 -12.71
C ARG A 68 11.31 6.31 -13.53
N THR A 69 11.26 5.17 -12.84
CA THR A 69 11.19 3.84 -13.45
C THR A 69 10.03 3.04 -12.86
N PRO A 70 9.27 2.29 -13.67
CA PRO A 70 8.25 1.37 -13.16
C PRO A 70 8.84 0.18 -12.39
N LEU A 71 10.16 -0.05 -12.49
CA LEU A 71 10.85 -1.14 -11.79
C LEU A 71 10.96 -0.89 -10.28
N LEU A 72 11.04 0.38 -9.86
CA LEU A 72 11.11 0.76 -8.46
C LEU A 72 9.73 1.19 -7.98
N LYS A 73 9.19 0.44 -7.02
CA LYS A 73 7.83 0.62 -6.54
C LYS A 73 7.78 1.52 -5.32
N THR A 74 6.76 2.37 -5.28
CA THR A 74 6.40 3.20 -4.12
C THR A 74 6.02 2.34 -2.92
N ILE A 75 6.40 2.80 -1.72
CA ILE A 75 5.93 2.22 -0.45
C ILE A 75 5.05 3.20 0.31
N TYR A 76 4.19 2.68 1.18
CA TYR A 76 3.20 3.47 1.92
C TYR A 76 3.33 3.32 3.43
N PHE A 77 2.84 4.32 4.15
CA PHE A 77 2.90 4.39 5.61
C PHE A 77 1.53 4.63 6.22
N ASP A 78 1.37 4.17 7.47
CA ASP A 78 0.20 4.49 8.27
C ASP A 78 0.26 5.95 8.76
N PHE A 79 -0.90 6.46 9.19
CA PHE A 79 -1.02 7.81 9.72
C PHE A 79 -0.05 8.03 10.89
N ASP A 80 0.67 9.14 10.84
CA ASP A 80 1.64 9.56 11.85
C ASP A 80 2.78 8.55 12.15
N LYS A 81 3.04 7.62 11.21
CA LYS A 81 4.09 6.61 11.36
C LYS A 81 5.16 6.71 10.29
N TYR A 82 6.36 6.27 10.68
CA TYR A 82 7.49 6.00 9.79
C TYR A 82 7.95 4.52 9.86
N ASP A 83 7.31 3.70 10.69
CA ASP A 83 7.59 2.27 10.72
C ASP A 83 7.21 1.60 9.40
N LEU A 84 8.11 0.76 8.88
CA LEU A 84 7.85 -0.02 7.68
C LEU A 84 6.84 -1.13 7.97
N ARG A 85 5.67 -1.00 7.35
CA ARG A 85 4.64 -2.04 7.30
C ARG A 85 5.16 -3.32 6.61
N PRO A 86 4.55 -4.49 6.87
CA PRO A 86 4.98 -5.74 6.23
C PRO A 86 4.95 -5.72 4.69
N ASP A 87 3.95 -5.06 4.10
CA ASP A 87 3.84 -4.88 2.65
C ASP A 87 4.94 -3.96 2.10
N ALA A 88 5.23 -2.85 2.78
CA ALA A 88 6.34 -1.97 2.43
C ALA A 88 7.69 -2.69 2.45
N ARG A 89 7.95 -3.56 3.45
CA ARG A 89 9.17 -4.39 3.52
C ARG A 89 9.28 -5.33 2.31
N LYS A 90 8.19 -6.01 1.96
CA LYS A 90 8.15 -6.88 0.77
C LYS A 90 8.44 -6.10 -0.51
N THR A 91 7.87 -4.90 -0.65
CA THR A 91 8.15 -4.03 -1.79
C THR A 91 9.61 -3.57 -1.83
N LEU A 92 10.21 -3.24 -0.69
CA LEU A 92 11.63 -2.90 -0.61
C LEU A 92 12.54 -4.07 -0.95
N GLU A 93 12.16 -5.31 -0.62
CA GLU A 93 12.88 -6.52 -1.06
C GLU A 93 12.86 -6.67 -2.58
N GLU A 94 11.73 -6.35 -3.22
CA GLU A 94 11.62 -6.33 -4.69
C GLU A 94 12.49 -5.22 -5.29
N ASN A 95 12.42 -4.01 -4.75
CA ASN A 95 13.27 -2.89 -5.19
C ASN A 95 14.77 -3.24 -5.00
N ALA A 96 15.16 -3.88 -3.90
CA ALA A 96 16.54 -4.29 -3.67
C ALA A 96 17.04 -5.30 -4.71
N LYS A 97 16.17 -6.18 -5.24
CA LYS A 97 16.55 -7.07 -6.35
C LYS A 97 16.87 -6.27 -7.61
N VAL A 98 16.01 -5.32 -7.97
CA VAL A 98 16.24 -4.40 -9.10
C VAL A 98 17.55 -3.63 -8.93
N LEU A 99 17.83 -3.11 -7.73
CA LEU A 99 19.06 -2.35 -7.47
C LEU A 99 20.33 -3.22 -7.49
N LYS A 100 20.21 -4.52 -7.22
CA LYS A 100 21.32 -5.48 -7.36
C LYS A 100 21.59 -5.83 -8.83
N GLU A 101 20.54 -5.89 -9.65
CA GLU A 101 20.65 -6.09 -11.10
C GLU A 101 21.18 -4.85 -11.82
N ASN A 102 21.03 -3.66 -11.22
CA ASN A 102 21.46 -2.38 -11.78
C ASN A 102 22.49 -1.70 -10.85
N PRO A 103 23.74 -2.20 -10.76
CA PRO A 103 24.71 -1.76 -9.75
C PRO A 103 25.20 -0.31 -9.92
N THR A 104 25.08 0.27 -11.12
CA THR A 104 25.47 1.66 -11.40
C THR A 104 24.45 2.68 -10.96
N TRP A 105 23.20 2.26 -10.67
CA TRP A 105 22.14 3.20 -10.31
C TRP A 105 22.37 3.79 -8.93
N LYS A 106 22.35 5.12 -8.85
CA LYS A 106 22.20 5.88 -7.61
C LYS A 106 20.76 6.33 -7.47
N ILE A 107 20.22 6.16 -6.27
CA ILE A 107 18.81 6.36 -5.95
C ILE A 107 18.65 7.50 -4.97
N LEU A 108 17.68 8.35 -5.25
CA LEU A 108 17.10 9.27 -4.29
C LEU A 108 15.76 8.70 -3.79
N ILE A 109 15.61 8.68 -2.47
CA ILE A 109 14.38 8.24 -1.79
C ILE A 109 13.64 9.49 -1.31
N GLU A 110 12.42 9.66 -1.79
CA GLU A 110 11.61 10.85 -1.57
C GLU A 110 10.57 10.57 -0.48
N GLY A 111 10.64 11.24 0.66
CA GLY A 111 9.70 11.08 1.77
C GLY A 111 8.56 12.09 1.73
N HIS A 112 7.32 11.59 1.73
CA HIS A 112 6.10 12.39 1.66
C HIS A 112 5.14 12.13 2.83
N CYS A 113 4.30 13.12 3.11
CA CYS A 113 3.26 13.11 4.12
C CYS A 113 1.90 13.51 3.53
N ASP A 114 0.83 13.24 4.28
CA ASP A 114 -0.46 13.89 4.03
C ASP A 114 -0.47 15.29 4.65
N GLU A 115 -1.52 16.05 4.34
CA GLU A 115 -1.63 17.49 4.66
C GLU A 115 -1.88 17.81 6.14
N ARG A 116 -1.98 16.79 7.01
CA ARG A 116 -2.33 17.00 8.41
C ARG A 116 -1.06 17.23 9.22
N GLY A 117 -0.99 18.37 9.90
CA GLY A 117 0.15 18.76 10.74
C GLY A 117 0.71 20.11 10.30
N SER A 118 1.84 20.53 10.89
CA SER A 118 2.59 21.68 10.37
C SER A 118 3.54 21.24 9.26
N ASN A 119 3.93 22.17 8.39
CA ASN A 119 4.87 21.90 7.31
C ASN A 119 6.21 21.37 7.85
N GLU A 120 6.72 21.98 8.93
CA GLU A 120 7.98 21.58 9.57
C GLU A 120 7.89 20.18 10.17
N TYR A 121 6.74 19.85 10.77
CA TYR A 121 6.49 18.51 11.28
C TYR A 121 6.47 17.49 10.15
N ASN A 122 5.77 17.80 9.06
CA ASN A 122 5.65 16.93 7.90
C ASN A 122 6.98 16.74 7.19
N LEU A 123 7.82 17.77 7.12
CA LEU A 123 9.19 17.67 6.60
C LEU A 123 10.05 16.71 7.44
N ALA A 124 10.00 16.84 8.77
CA ALA A 124 10.72 15.93 9.65
C ALA A 124 10.19 14.48 9.59
N LEU A 125 8.86 14.31 9.50
CA LEU A 125 8.25 12.99 9.38
C LEU A 125 8.59 12.33 8.04
N GLY A 126 8.55 13.08 6.94
CA GLY A 126 8.94 12.57 5.63
C GLY A 126 10.42 12.19 5.58
N GLU A 127 11.31 12.94 6.24
CA GLU A 127 12.73 12.58 6.35
C GLU A 127 12.90 11.25 7.11
N ARG A 128 12.19 11.07 8.23
CA ARG A 128 12.20 9.80 8.98
C ARG A 128 11.71 8.62 8.14
N ARG A 129 10.68 8.80 7.32
CA ARG A 129 10.17 7.78 6.39
C ARG A 129 11.21 7.38 5.34
N ALA A 130 11.84 8.37 4.70
CA ALA A 130 12.87 8.12 3.70
C ALA A 130 14.10 7.44 4.31
N ARG A 131 14.52 7.87 5.51
CA ARG A 131 15.61 7.24 6.27
C ARG A 131 15.29 5.79 6.62
N ALA A 132 14.07 5.48 7.10
CA ALA A 132 13.68 4.11 7.42
C ALA A 132 13.73 3.19 6.18
N ALA A 133 13.28 3.68 5.03
CA ALA A 133 13.39 2.95 3.76
C ALA A 133 14.85 2.74 3.32
N MET A 134 15.69 3.77 3.43
CA MET A 134 17.12 3.70 3.14
C MET A 134 17.83 2.66 4.00
N GLU A 135 17.63 2.71 5.32
CA GLU A 135 18.24 1.78 6.27
C GLU A 135 17.85 0.33 5.97
N TYR A 136 16.58 0.09 5.61
CA TYR A 136 16.14 -1.25 5.24
C TYR A 136 16.77 -1.73 3.92
N LEU A 137 16.92 -0.87 2.91
CA LEU A 137 17.65 -1.23 1.68
C LEU A 137 19.13 -1.54 1.96
N ILE A 138 19.77 -0.80 2.87
CA ILE A 138 21.13 -1.08 3.32
C ILE A 138 21.22 -2.45 4.00
N GLN A 139 20.26 -2.78 4.88
CA GLN A 139 20.17 -4.10 5.50
C GLN A 139 20.00 -5.23 4.48
N LEU A 140 19.31 -4.95 3.36
CA LEU A 140 19.17 -5.87 2.24
C LEU A 140 20.44 -5.96 1.35
N GLY A 141 21.49 -5.21 1.68
CA GLY A 141 22.81 -5.26 1.03
C GLY A 141 23.02 -4.27 -0.11
N ILE A 142 22.23 -3.18 -0.16
CA ILE A 142 22.51 -2.08 -1.09
C ILE A 142 23.58 -1.16 -0.47
N ASP A 143 24.59 -0.81 -1.27
CA ASP A 143 25.66 0.08 -0.82
C ASP A 143 25.09 1.46 -0.43
N PRO A 144 25.36 1.96 0.79
CA PRO A 144 24.88 3.27 1.25
C PRO A 144 25.29 4.43 0.34
N SER A 145 26.45 4.36 -0.34
CA SER A 145 26.91 5.41 -1.26
C SER A 145 26.02 5.58 -2.50
N ARG A 146 25.16 4.60 -2.78
CA ARG A 146 24.19 4.63 -3.87
C ARG A 146 22.85 5.22 -3.45
N LEU A 147 22.65 5.53 -2.17
CA LEU A 147 21.36 5.93 -1.63
C LEU A 147 21.47 7.32 -1.03
N SER A 148 20.50 8.17 -1.38
CA SER A 148 20.31 9.49 -0.80
C SER A 148 18.83 9.69 -0.46
N ILE A 149 18.53 10.63 0.41
CA ILE A 149 17.16 10.92 0.83
C ILE A 149 16.83 12.41 0.69
N VAL A 150 15.56 12.70 0.46
CA VAL A 150 14.98 14.04 0.56
C VAL A 150 13.59 13.93 1.18
N SER A 151 13.15 14.95 1.90
CA SER A 151 11.74 15.07 2.29
C SER A 151 11.08 16.24 1.59
N TYR A 152 9.85 16.01 1.13
CA TYR A 152 8.96 17.06 0.66
C TYR A 152 7.82 17.34 1.63
N GLY A 153 7.78 16.66 2.78
CA GLY A 153 6.63 16.69 3.67
C GLY A 153 5.31 16.53 2.91
N GLU A 154 4.40 17.48 3.09
CA GLU A 154 3.11 17.53 2.41
C GLU A 154 3.11 18.28 1.06
N GLU A 155 4.23 18.90 0.66
CA GLU A 155 4.26 19.88 -0.43
C GLU A 155 4.03 19.29 -1.84
N ARG A 156 4.12 17.96 -1.97
CA ARG A 156 3.97 17.23 -3.25
C ARG A 156 2.94 16.10 -3.14
N PRO A 157 1.65 16.43 -2.94
CA PRO A 157 0.60 15.43 -2.86
C PRO A 157 0.39 14.76 -4.22
N VAL A 158 0.24 13.42 -4.22
CA VAL A 158 -0.16 12.68 -5.42
C VAL A 158 -1.67 12.73 -5.63
N ASP A 159 -2.43 12.83 -4.53
CA ASP A 159 -3.88 12.98 -4.53
C ASP A 159 -4.23 14.22 -3.68
N PRO A 160 -4.62 15.35 -4.31
CA PRO A 160 -4.83 16.61 -3.59
C PRO A 160 -6.17 16.68 -2.85
N ARG A 161 -6.96 15.60 -2.83
CA ARG A 161 -8.24 15.56 -2.15
C ARG A 161 -8.06 15.46 -0.64
N HIS A 162 -9.04 16.00 0.09
CA HIS A 162 -9.02 16.10 1.55
C HIS A 162 -9.80 14.95 2.20
N CYS A 163 -9.39 13.71 1.94
CA CYS A 163 -10.04 12.51 2.47
C CYS A 163 -9.02 11.40 2.77
N GLU A 164 -9.39 10.42 3.59
CA GLU A 164 -8.46 9.37 4.03
C GLU A 164 -7.92 8.53 2.87
N GLU A 165 -8.70 8.31 1.81
CA GLU A 165 -8.24 7.61 0.62
C GLU A 165 -7.09 8.36 -0.10
N ALA A 166 -7.12 9.69 -0.10
CA ALA A 166 -6.08 10.52 -0.68
C ALA A 166 -4.87 10.61 0.26
N TRP A 167 -5.11 10.83 1.56
CA TRP A 167 -4.07 10.87 2.58
C TRP A 167 -3.26 9.57 2.61
N ALA A 168 -3.92 8.41 2.52
CA ALA A 168 -3.25 7.12 2.45
C ALA A 168 -2.28 6.98 1.26
N LYS A 169 -2.62 7.57 0.11
CA LYS A 169 -1.72 7.62 -1.04
C LYS A 169 -0.58 8.61 -0.83
N ASN A 170 -0.83 9.73 -0.14
CA ASN A 170 0.18 10.77 0.06
C ASN A 170 1.26 10.37 1.08
N ARG A 171 0.93 9.54 2.08
CA ARG A 171 1.88 8.97 3.04
C ARG A 171 2.76 7.89 2.40
N ARG A 172 3.82 8.30 1.70
CA ARG A 172 4.61 7.39 0.85
C ARG A 172 6.10 7.71 0.81
N CYS A 173 6.87 6.74 0.31
CA CYS A 173 8.19 7.00 -0.29
C CYS A 173 8.22 6.62 -1.77
N GLU A 174 8.73 7.52 -2.59
CA GLU A 174 9.07 7.27 -4.01
C GLU A 174 10.57 7.05 -4.17
N PHE A 175 10.96 6.35 -5.24
CA PHE A 175 12.36 6.01 -5.54
C PHE A 175 12.66 6.45 -6.96
N VAL A 176 13.69 7.29 -7.11
CA VAL A 176 14.07 7.81 -8.40
C VAL A 176 15.55 7.65 -8.64
N VAL A 177 15.91 7.38 -9.88
CA VAL A 177 17.30 7.21 -10.30
C VAL A 177 17.86 8.61 -10.57
N VAL A 178 18.99 8.94 -9.97
CA VAL A 178 19.67 10.25 -10.14
C VAL A 178 21.01 10.11 -10.88
N GLU A 179 21.51 8.89 -11.02
CA GLU A 179 22.69 8.54 -11.81
C GLU A 179 22.58 7.06 -12.21
N ARG A 180 23.04 6.69 -13.41
CA ARG A 180 22.98 5.31 -13.92
C ARG A 180 24.16 4.97 -14.80
#